data_AF-A0A7F8QG67-F1
#
_entry.id   AF-A0A7F8QG67-F1
#
_cell.length_a   1.000
_cell.length_b   1.000
_cell.length_c   1.000
_cell.angle_alpha   90.00
_cell.angle_beta   90.00
_cell.angle_gamma   90.00
#
_symmetry.space_group_name_H-M   'P 1'
#
loop_
_entity.id
_entity.type
_entity.pdbx_description
1 polymer ?
#
loop_
_entity_poly.entity_id
_entity_poly.type
_entity_poly.pdbx_seq_one_letter_code
_entity_poly.pdbx_strand_id
1 'polypeptide(L)'
;VLKRPEYFGKFGKIHKVVINNSTSYAGSQGPSASAYVTYIRSEDALRAIQCVNNVVVDGRTLKASLGTTKYCSYFLKNMQCPKPDCMYLHELGDEAASFTKEEMQ
;
A
#
# COMPACT_ATOMS: atom_id res chain seq x y z
N VAL A 1 8.80 -12.49 0.78
CA VAL A 1 9.75 -11.92 1.77
C VAL A 1 9.06 -11.00 2.77
N LEU A 2 8.40 -9.91 2.34
CA LEU A 2 7.78 -8.94 3.26
C LEU A 2 6.74 -9.52 4.24
N LYS A 3 6.05 -10.61 3.86
CA LYS A 3 5.07 -11.30 4.72
C LYS A 3 5.67 -12.09 5.89
N ARG A 4 7.00 -12.28 5.93
CA ARG A 4 7.62 -13.09 6.99
C ARG A 4 7.53 -12.38 8.35
N PRO A 5 7.47 -13.13 9.46
CA PRO A 5 7.43 -12.57 10.81
C PRO A 5 8.56 -11.57 11.08
N GLU A 6 9.77 -11.85 10.59
CA GLU A 6 10.94 -10.97 10.78
C GLU A 6 10.76 -9.55 10.23
N TYR A 7 9.86 -9.36 9.25
CA TYR A 7 9.59 -8.08 8.60
C TYR A 7 8.24 -7.48 9.03
N PHE A 8 7.24 -7.50 8.16
CA PHE A 8 5.92 -6.93 8.42
C PHE A 8 4.95 -7.94 9.06
N GLY A 9 5.27 -9.24 9.03
CA GLY A 9 4.44 -10.28 9.64
C GLY A 9 4.33 -10.17 11.16
N LYS A 10 5.31 -9.55 11.84
CA LYS A 10 5.27 -9.35 13.31
C LYS A 10 4.18 -8.40 13.79
N PHE A 11 3.69 -7.51 12.92
CA PHE A 11 2.69 -6.52 13.31
C PHE A 11 1.27 -7.07 13.24
N GLY A 12 1.03 -8.11 12.45
CA GLY A 12 -0.30 -8.69 12.27
C GLY A 12 -0.43 -9.57 11.05
N LYS A 13 -1.64 -10.12 10.86
CA LYS A 13 -1.94 -10.96 9.68
C LYS A 13 -2.13 -10.07 8.46
N ILE A 14 -1.25 -10.24 7.48
CA ILE A 14 -1.26 -9.48 6.23
C ILE A 14 -2.28 -10.11 5.26
N HIS A 15 -3.21 -9.30 4.79
CA HIS A 15 -4.18 -9.65 3.76
C HIS A 15 -3.55 -9.61 2.36
N LYS A 16 -2.95 -8.48 1.97
CA LYS A 16 -2.37 -8.28 0.63
C LYS A 16 -1.03 -7.53 0.72
N VAL A 17 -0.11 -7.86 -0.18
CA VAL A 17 1.12 -7.08 -0.41
C VAL A 17 1.22 -6.80 -1.90
N VAL A 18 1.40 -5.54 -2.27
CA VAL A 18 1.65 -5.11 -3.64
C VAL A 18 2.98 -4.38 -3.67
N ILE A 19 3.89 -4.79 -4.55
CA ILE A 19 5.19 -4.13 -4.72
C ILE A 19 5.15 -3.34 -6.02
N ASN A 20 5.51 -2.08 -5.94
CA ASN A 20 5.72 -1.23 -7.09
C ASN A 20 7.23 -1.02 -7.26
N ASN A 21 7.78 -1.76 -8.23
CA ASN A 21 9.18 -1.67 -8.64
C ASN A 21 9.43 -0.55 -9.66
N SER A 22 8.41 0.23 -10.02
CA SER A 22 8.58 1.35 -10.94
C SER A 22 9.45 2.43 -10.30
N THR A 23 10.60 2.65 -10.92
CA THR A 23 11.55 3.71 -10.56
C THR A 23 11.12 5.08 -11.06
N SER A 24 10.02 5.16 -11.80
CA SER A 24 9.49 6.40 -12.39
C SER A 24 9.19 7.49 -11.36
N TYR A 25 9.00 7.11 -10.09
CA TYR A 25 8.74 8.02 -8.96
C TYR A 25 9.98 8.32 -8.11
N ALA A 26 11.14 7.75 -8.43
CA ALA A 26 12.28 7.70 -7.51
C ALA A 26 13.20 8.94 -7.54
N GLY A 27 12.92 9.91 -8.41
CA GLY A 27 13.69 11.16 -8.49
C GLY A 27 15.20 10.93 -8.66
N SER A 28 16.01 11.85 -8.12
CA SER A 28 17.49 11.80 -8.18
C SER A 28 18.13 10.76 -7.23
N GLN A 29 17.36 10.03 -6.43
CA GLN A 29 17.85 9.14 -5.37
C GLN A 29 18.00 7.66 -5.80
N GLY A 30 17.92 7.37 -7.11
CA GLY A 30 18.07 6.02 -7.64
C GLY A 30 16.83 5.14 -7.39
N PRO A 31 16.84 3.84 -7.79
CA PRO A 31 15.65 3.00 -7.77
C PRO A 31 15.11 2.81 -6.34
N SER A 32 13.98 3.45 -6.05
CA SER A 32 13.21 3.27 -4.82
C SER A 32 11.96 2.45 -5.15
N ALA A 33 11.93 1.20 -4.70
CA ALA A 33 10.73 0.38 -4.77
C ALA A 33 9.79 0.80 -3.64
N SER A 34 8.49 0.89 -3.94
CA SER A 34 7.45 1.09 -2.93
C SER A 34 6.66 -0.20 -2.72
N ALA A 35 6.11 -0.37 -1.53
CA ALA A 35 5.26 -1.51 -1.21
C ALA A 35 4.02 -1.05 -0.44
N TYR A 36 2.87 -1.62 -0.79
CA TYR A 36 1.63 -1.47 -0.07
C TYR A 36 1.36 -2.75 0.70
N VAL A 37 1.25 -2.65 2.02
CA VAL A 37 0.96 -3.77 2.91
C VAL A 37 -0.43 -3.54 3.51
N THR A 38 -1.37 -4.40 3.16
CA THR A 38 -2.74 -4.37 3.68
C THR A 38 -2.85 -5.42 4.78
N TYR A 39 -3.08 -4.99 6.02
CA TYR A 39 -3.38 -5.88 7.14
C TYR A 39 -4.88 -6.20 7.19
N ILE A 40 -5.24 -7.29 7.86
CA ILE A 40 -6.66 -7.61 8.15
C ILE A 40 -7.24 -6.60 9.14
N ARG A 41 -6.43 -6.15 10.11
CA ARG A 41 -6.81 -5.24 11.18
C ARG A 41 -6.13 -3.88 10.99
N SER A 42 -6.87 -2.79 11.16
CA SER A 42 -6.34 -1.44 10.96
C SER A 42 -5.32 -1.05 12.04
N GLU A 43 -5.50 -1.54 13.26
CA GLU A 43 -4.56 -1.39 14.36
C GLU A 43 -3.19 -2.04 14.09
N ASP A 44 -3.14 -3.13 13.32
CA ASP A 44 -1.89 -3.77 12.92
C ASP A 44 -1.12 -2.89 11.94
N ALA A 45 -1.84 -2.21 11.03
CA ALA A 45 -1.26 -1.26 10.10
C ALA A 45 -0.69 -0.02 10.81
N LEU A 46 -1.44 0.54 11.78
CA LEU A 46 -0.98 1.68 12.57
C LEU A 46 0.28 1.34 13.37
N ARG A 47 0.32 0.19 14.04
CA ARG A 47 1.51 -0.29 14.75
C ARG A 47 2.71 -0.47 13.81
N ALA A 48 2.48 -1.05 12.63
CA ALA A 48 3.53 -1.19 11.63
C ALA A 48 4.12 0.17 11.25
N ILE A 49 3.29 1.16 10.92
CA ILE A 49 3.74 2.50 10.54
C ILE A 49 4.53 3.15 11.67
N GLN A 50 4.03 3.12 12.90
CA GLN A 50 4.72 3.70 14.05
C GLN A 50 6.11 3.09 14.27
N CYS A 51 6.25 1.78 14.08
CA CYS A 51 7.52 1.10 14.28
C CYS A 51 8.49 1.22 13.10
N VAL A 52 8.02 1.33 11.86
CA VAL A 52 8.89 1.29 10.66
C VAL A 52 9.13 2.66 10.03
N ASN A 53 8.30 3.66 10.31
CA ASN A 53 8.47 4.99 9.75
C ASN A 53 9.74 5.64 10.32
N ASN A 54 10.61 6.10 9.42
CA ASN A 54 11.93 6.67 9.70
C ASN A 54 12.98 5.68 10.23
N VAL A 55 12.74 4.37 10.18
CA VAL A 55 13.78 3.38 10.48
C VAL A 55 14.79 3.31 9.35
N VAL A 56 16.08 3.23 9.69
CA VAL A 56 17.16 3.07 8.71
C VAL A 56 17.44 1.58 8.50
N VAL A 57 17.39 1.13 7.24
CA VAL A 57 17.73 -0.23 6.80
C VAL A 57 18.71 -0.11 5.63
N ASP A 58 19.86 -0.78 5.73
CA ASP A 58 20.91 -0.76 4.70
C ASP A 58 21.32 0.65 4.25
N GLY A 59 21.40 1.60 5.20
CA GLY A 59 21.74 2.99 4.95
C GLY A 59 20.63 3.83 4.31
N ARG A 60 19.42 3.27 4.15
CA ARG A 60 18.25 3.98 3.61
C ARG A 60 17.15 4.11 4.65
N THR A 61 16.57 5.30 4.76
CA THR A 61 15.45 5.55 5.67
C THR A 61 14.14 5.11 5.04
N LEU A 62 13.44 4.20 5.69
CA LEU A 62 12.09 3.79 5.31
C LEU A 62 11.10 4.92 5.64
N LYS A 63 10.22 5.21 4.69
CA LYS A 63 9.06 6.08 4.89
C LYS A 63 7.81 5.22 4.84
N ALA A 64 7.03 5.28 5.92
CA ALA A 64 5.77 4.56 6.01
C ALA A 64 4.66 5.52 6.40
N SER A 65 3.54 5.41 5.71
CA SER A 65 2.35 6.22 5.94
C SER A 65 1.11 5.36 5.68
N LEU A 66 -0.04 5.84 6.14
CA LEU A 66 -1.31 5.25 5.76
C LEU A 66 -1.49 5.42 4.25
N GLY A 67 -1.71 4.31 3.56
CA GLY A 67 -2.03 4.32 2.14
C GLY A 67 -3.54 4.36 1.97
N THR A 68 -4.02 5.23 1.09
CA THR A 68 -5.34 5.09 0.48
C THR A 68 -5.16 4.40 -0.88
N THR A 69 -6.17 3.68 -1.33
CA THR A 69 -6.18 3.13 -2.69
C THR A 69 -7.41 3.64 -3.40
N LYS A 70 -7.24 3.95 -4.69
CA LYS A 70 -8.35 4.38 -5.54
C LYS A 70 -9.01 3.17 -6.18
N TYR A 71 -10.27 3.33 -6.55
CA TYR A 71 -10.94 2.41 -7.44
C TYR A 71 -10.26 2.38 -8.80
N CYS A 72 -10.19 1.19 -9.40
CA CYS A 72 -9.69 1.03 -10.76
C CYS A 72 -10.67 1.68 -11.74
N SER A 73 -10.15 2.44 -12.71
CA SER A 73 -10.99 3.08 -13.73
C SER A 73 -11.76 2.09 -14.61
N TYR A 74 -11.20 0.90 -14.86
CA TYR A 74 -11.91 -0.17 -15.58
C TYR A 74 -13.04 -0.76 -14.73
N PHE A 75 -12.78 -0.99 -13.43
CA PHE A 75 -13.81 -1.43 -12.49
C PHE A 75 -14.97 -0.43 -12.42
N LEU A 76 -14.68 0.87 -12.27
CA LEU A 76 -15.71 1.92 -12.24
C LEU A 76 -16.53 2.02 -13.55
N LYS A 77 -15.98 1.53 -14.67
CA LYS A 77 -16.67 1.48 -15.98
C LYS A 77 -17.35 0.13 -16.23
N ASN A 78 -17.41 -0.77 -15.23
CA ASN A 78 -17.86 -2.16 -15.38
C ASN A 78 -17.14 -2.93 -16.51
N MET A 79 -15.86 -2.63 -16.73
CA MET A 79 -15.01 -3.32 -17.70
C MET A 79 -14.00 -4.22 -17.01
N GLN A 80 -13.65 -5.34 -17.65
CA GLN A 80 -12.59 -6.19 -17.15
C GLN A 80 -11.24 -5.47 -17.22
N CYS A 81 -10.54 -5.40 -16.09
CA CYS A 81 -9.23 -4.78 -16.04
C CYS A 81 -8.21 -5.66 -16.79
N PRO A 82 -7.43 -5.10 -17.74
CA PRO A 82 -6.42 -5.87 -18.47
C PRO A 82 -5.17 -6.18 -17.61
N LYS A 83 -5.06 -5.61 -16.40
CA LYS A 83 -3.96 -5.87 -15.47
C LYS A 83 -4.37 -6.93 -14.44
N PRO A 84 -3.79 -8.14 -14.48
CA PRO A 84 -4.06 -9.19 -13.50
C PRO A 84 -3.67 -8.76 -12.07
N ASP A 85 -2.51 -8.10 -11.94
CA ASP A 85 -2.02 -7.55 -10.68
C ASP A 85 -2.34 -6.05 -10.55
N CYS A 86 -3.60 -5.68 -10.82
CA CYS A 86 -4.02 -4.29 -10.66
C CYS A 86 -3.80 -3.82 -9.22
N MET A 87 -3.10 -2.69 -9.08
CA MET A 87 -2.83 -2.05 -7.78
C MET A 87 -4.07 -1.38 -7.18
N TYR A 88 -5.08 -1.09 -8.00
CA TYR A 88 -6.29 -0.37 -7.63
C TYR A 88 -7.43 -1.33 -7.23
N LEU A 89 -8.42 -0.83 -6.49
CA LEU A 89 -9.54 -1.65 -6.01
C LEU A 89 -10.46 -2.09 -7.16
N HIS A 90 -10.80 -3.38 -7.17
CA HIS A 90 -11.80 -4.01 -8.05
C HIS A 90 -13.03 -4.51 -7.27
N GLU A 91 -13.19 -4.02 -6.04
CA GLU A 91 -14.27 -4.35 -5.14
C GLU A 91 -14.69 -3.06 -4.45
N LEU A 92 -15.98 -2.89 -4.19
CA LEU A 92 -16.49 -1.76 -3.42
C LEU A 92 -15.93 -1.85 -2.00
N GLY A 93 -15.24 -0.79 -1.58
CA GLY A 93 -14.77 -0.65 -0.22
C GLY A 93 -15.92 -0.30 0.72
N ASP A 94 -15.63 -0.31 2.02
CA ASP A 94 -16.57 0.18 3.04
C ASP A 94 -16.96 1.64 2.73
N GLU A 95 -18.25 1.96 2.76
CA GLU A 95 -18.76 3.31 2.54
C GLU A 95 -18.17 4.29 3.56
N ALA A 96 -17.97 3.86 4.81
CA ALA A 96 -17.38 4.69 5.87
C ALA A 96 -15.88 4.98 5.65
N ALA A 97 -15.21 4.22 4.79
CA ALA A 97 -13.80 4.38 4.44
C ALA A 97 -13.59 4.81 2.97
N SER A 98 -14.67 5.06 2.24
CA SER A 98 -14.66 5.50 0.84
C SER A 98 -14.89 7.00 0.79
N PHE A 99 -13.93 7.73 0.23
CA PHE A 99 -13.99 9.17 0.08
C PHE A 99 -13.97 9.52 -1.41
N THR A 100 -14.77 10.51 -1.79
CA THR A 100 -14.67 11.16 -3.09
C THR A 100 -13.40 11.99 -3.18
N LYS A 101 -13.03 12.38 -4.40
CA LYS A 101 -11.83 13.20 -4.60
C LYS A 101 -11.97 14.56 -3.90
N GLU A 102 -13.19 15.06 -3.84
CA GLU A 102 -13.57 16.34 -3.27
C GLU A 102 -13.48 16.32 -1.72
N GLU A 103 -13.77 15.18 -1.08
CA GLU A 103 -13.70 15.01 0.37
C GLU A 103 -12.27 14.82 0.92
N MET A 104 -11.29 14.54 0.04
CA MET A 104 -9.89 14.33 0.42
C MET A 104 -9.05 15.63 0.45
N GLN A 105 -9.68 16.81 0.32
CA GLN A 105 -9.00 18.12 0.24
C GLN A 105 -8.80 18.78 1.61
#